data_AF-A0A672F742-F1
#
_entry.id   AF-A0A672F742-F1
#
_cell.length_a   1.000
_cell.length_b   1.000
_cell.length_c   1.000
_cell.angle_alpha   90.00
_cell.angle_beta   90.00
_cell.angle_gamma   90.00
#
_symmetry.space_group_name_H-M   'P 1'
#
loop_
_entity.id
_entity.type
_entity.pdbx_description
1 polymer ?
#
loop_
_entity_poly.entity_id
_entity_poly.type
_entity_poly.pdbx_seq_one_letter_code
_entity_poly.pdbx_strand_id
1 'polypeptide(L)'
;MAQLDQDILSCSICLDLLKDPVTILCGHSYCMKCIQDAWVEDGKKSFSCPQCRQTFTPRPVLVKNTILAALVEELKKTGLQEDPCYAGSQDVACDFCSGRKMKALKSCLTCLVSFCDLHVRPHYQVAQLQKHKLVDPSEKLQESVCSHHDEPMKMFCRTDGQCICYLCSVDEHKGHDTVSVATERTDMQKEPDAEPSQCTIKSV
;
A
#
# COMPACT_ATOMS: atom_id res chain seq x y z
N MET A 1 10.51 2.04 13.89
CA MET A 1 9.97 0.77 14.44
C MET A 1 10.54 -0.35 13.59
N ALA A 2 11.10 -1.39 14.20
CA ALA A 2 11.79 -2.46 13.48
C ALA A 2 10.82 -3.20 12.56
N GLN A 3 11.14 -3.24 11.26
CA GLN A 3 10.41 -4.03 10.28
C GLN A 3 10.63 -5.51 10.61
N LEU A 4 9.57 -6.26 10.89
CA LEU A 4 9.69 -7.71 11.07
C LEU A 4 10.14 -8.32 9.74
N ASP A 5 11.30 -8.96 9.78
CA ASP A 5 11.88 -9.60 8.61
C ASP A 5 11.10 -10.88 8.26
N GLN A 6 10.58 -10.95 7.04
CA GLN A 6 9.74 -12.04 6.56
C GLN A 6 10.51 -13.37 6.50
N ASP A 7 11.83 -13.29 6.36
CA ASP A 7 12.72 -14.44 6.32
C ASP A 7 12.79 -15.16 7.68
N ILE A 8 12.62 -14.43 8.79
CA ILE A 8 12.64 -15.00 10.16
C ILE A 8 11.38 -15.83 10.44
N LEU A 9 10.26 -15.51 9.78
CA LEU A 9 8.97 -16.16 9.99
C LEU A 9 8.63 -17.19 8.90
N SER A 10 9.60 -17.56 8.08
CA SER A 10 9.46 -18.52 6.99
C SER A 10 9.90 -19.92 7.41
N CYS A 11 9.16 -20.93 6.96
CA CYS A 11 9.46 -22.34 7.17
C CYS A 11 10.55 -22.78 6.20
N SER A 12 11.66 -23.32 6.72
CA SER A 12 12.78 -23.79 5.88
C SER A 12 12.51 -25.08 5.08
N ILE A 13 11.38 -25.75 5.32
CA ILE A 13 10.97 -26.96 4.56
C ILE A 13 10.09 -26.58 3.36
N CYS A 14 9.00 -25.84 3.59
CA CYS A 14 8.06 -25.47 2.52
C CYS A 14 8.33 -24.09 1.92
N LEU A 15 9.26 -23.32 2.49
CA LEU A 15 9.66 -21.97 2.08
C LEU A 15 8.53 -20.92 2.14
N ASP A 16 7.42 -21.25 2.79
CA ASP A 16 6.29 -20.34 3.06
C ASP A 16 6.33 -19.80 4.49
N LEU A 17 5.55 -18.75 4.77
CA LEU A 17 5.24 -18.31 6.14
C LEU A 17 4.75 -19.48 7.01
N LEU A 18 5.23 -19.51 8.26
CA LEU A 18 4.94 -20.58 9.20
C LEU A 18 3.42 -20.75 9.45
N LYS A 19 2.90 -21.95 9.18
CA LYS A 19 1.53 -22.39 9.49
C LYS A 19 1.55 -23.28 10.71
N ASP A 20 0.89 -22.86 11.78
CA ASP A 20 0.97 -23.48 13.11
C ASP A 20 2.43 -23.75 13.51
N PRO A 21 3.24 -22.67 13.69
CA PRO A 21 4.67 -22.80 13.95
C PRO A 21 4.93 -23.66 15.17
N VAL A 22 5.90 -24.55 15.06
CA VAL A 22 6.46 -25.32 16.17
C VAL A 22 7.94 -25.04 16.26
N THR A 23 8.47 -24.97 17.48
CA THR A 23 9.91 -24.81 17.73
C THR A 23 10.42 -26.09 18.36
N ILE A 24 11.37 -26.74 17.70
CA ILE A 24 11.98 -27.97 18.21
C ILE A 24 13.17 -27.62 19.13
N LEU A 25 13.69 -28.61 19.86
CA LEU A 25 14.64 -28.41 20.96
C LEU A 25 15.95 -27.68 20.57
N CYS A 26 16.34 -27.71 19.29
CA CYS A 26 17.50 -26.95 18.80
C CYS A 26 17.20 -25.47 18.51
N GLY A 27 15.97 -25.00 18.75
CA GLY A 27 15.54 -23.61 18.52
C GLY A 27 15.05 -23.30 17.10
N HIS A 28 15.13 -24.25 16.16
CA HIS A 28 14.60 -24.05 14.80
C HIS A 28 13.09 -24.21 14.76
N SER A 29 12.44 -23.45 13.88
CA SER A 29 10.98 -23.41 13.76
C SER A 29 10.48 -23.82 12.38
N TYR A 30 9.38 -24.56 12.36
CA TYR A 30 8.79 -25.13 11.15
C TYR A 30 7.26 -25.09 11.24
N CYS A 31 6.57 -25.27 10.11
CA CYS A 31 5.15 -25.61 10.16
C CYS A 31 4.98 -26.96 10.85
N MET A 32 3.97 -27.11 11.71
CA MET A 32 3.65 -28.37 12.40
C MET A 32 3.63 -29.56 11.44
N LYS A 33 2.90 -29.42 10.32
CA LYS A 33 2.77 -30.48 9.32
C LYS A 33 4.11 -30.80 8.64
N CYS A 34 4.89 -29.79 8.25
CA CYS A 34 6.15 -29.99 7.55
C CYS A 34 7.16 -30.80 8.36
N ILE A 35 7.30 -30.52 9.67
CA ILE A 35 8.23 -31.29 10.50
C ILE A 35 7.68 -32.69 10.82
N GLN A 36 6.35 -32.85 10.91
CA GLN A 36 5.73 -34.18 11.07
C GLN A 36 5.99 -35.06 9.84
N ASP A 37 5.77 -34.53 8.63
CA ASP A 37 5.97 -35.24 7.37
C ASP A 37 7.45 -35.60 7.20
N ALA A 38 8.37 -34.67 7.48
CA ALA A 38 9.82 -34.91 7.43
C ALA A 38 10.29 -36.04 8.39
N TRP A 39 9.59 -36.25 9.50
CA TRP A 39 9.86 -37.34 10.44
C TRP A 39 9.17 -38.66 10.09
N VAL A 40 8.16 -38.63 9.23
CA VAL A 40 7.47 -39.84 8.74
C VAL A 40 8.27 -40.49 7.61
N GLU A 41 8.84 -39.68 6.70
CA GLU A 41 9.63 -40.19 5.57
C GLU A 41 10.90 -40.94 6.01
N ASP A 42 11.47 -40.63 7.19
CA ASP A 42 12.77 -41.18 7.55
C ASP A 42 12.73 -42.64 8.03
N GLY A 43 11.58 -43.22 8.40
CA GLY A 43 11.44 -44.63 8.84
C GLY A 43 12.32 -45.06 10.04
N LYS A 44 13.17 -44.17 10.55
CA LYS A 44 14.17 -44.40 11.59
C LYS A 44 13.64 -44.02 12.96
N LYS A 45 14.20 -44.66 14.00
CA LYS A 45 13.94 -44.37 15.41
C LYS A 45 14.54 -43.04 15.89
N SER A 46 15.24 -42.30 15.02
CA SER A 46 15.94 -41.05 15.33
C SER A 46 15.30 -39.88 14.58
N PHE A 47 14.83 -38.87 15.33
CA PHE A 47 14.21 -37.68 14.77
C PHE A 47 15.25 -36.60 14.64
N SER A 48 15.48 -36.06 13.44
CA SER A 48 16.51 -35.04 13.23
C SER A 48 15.93 -33.70 12.81
N CYS A 49 16.62 -32.61 13.15
CA CYS A 49 16.31 -31.27 12.67
C CYS A 49 16.72 -31.14 11.19
N PRO A 50 15.82 -30.75 10.27
CA PRO A 50 16.15 -30.56 8.85
C PRO A 50 17.25 -29.53 8.59
N GLN A 51 17.38 -28.49 9.44
CA GLN A 51 18.36 -27.43 9.26
C GLN A 51 19.74 -27.76 9.84
N CYS A 52 19.82 -28.16 11.11
CA CYS A 52 21.11 -28.38 11.79
C CYS A 52 21.47 -29.85 12.02
N ARG A 53 20.60 -30.78 11.61
CA ARG A 53 20.78 -32.25 11.73
C ARG A 53 20.92 -32.77 13.16
N GLN A 54 20.68 -31.95 14.19
CA GLN A 54 20.64 -32.41 15.57
C GLN A 54 19.56 -33.49 15.74
N THR A 55 19.92 -34.61 16.37
CA THR A 55 19.04 -35.76 16.58
C THR A 55 18.40 -35.74 17.95
N PHE A 56 17.17 -36.23 18.04
CA PHE A 56 16.37 -36.31 19.25
C PHE A 56 15.81 -37.72 19.43
N THR A 57 15.96 -38.25 20.64
CA THR A 57 15.40 -39.54 21.07
C THR A 57 15.00 -39.43 22.54
N PRO A 58 13.74 -39.68 22.92
CA PRO A 58 12.59 -40.11 22.11
C PRO A 58 12.01 -39.01 21.20
N ARG A 59 10.93 -39.30 20.45
CA ARG A 59 10.24 -38.34 19.58
C ARG A 59 9.82 -37.09 20.39
N PRO A 60 10.26 -35.88 20.00
CA PRO A 60 9.79 -34.66 20.66
C PRO A 60 8.27 -34.50 20.48
N VAL A 61 7.59 -34.11 21.56
CA VAL A 61 6.19 -33.67 21.47
C VAL A 61 6.19 -32.28 20.84
N LEU A 62 5.44 -32.13 19.75
CA LEU A 62 5.33 -30.87 19.04
C LEU A 62 4.18 -30.05 19.62
N VAL A 63 4.50 -28.85 20.10
CA VAL A 63 3.54 -27.88 20.64
C VAL A 63 3.62 -26.61 19.82
N LYS A 64 2.46 -26.05 19.49
CA LYS A 64 2.37 -24.77 18.77
C LYS A 64 3.06 -23.66 19.57
N ASN A 65 3.96 -22.94 18.92
CA ASN A 65 4.56 -21.73 19.45
C ASN A 65 3.58 -20.57 19.23
N THR A 66 2.88 -20.17 20.29
CA THR A 66 1.84 -19.13 20.25
C THR A 66 2.41 -17.75 19.93
N ILE A 67 3.67 -17.47 20.32
CA ILE A 67 4.34 -16.20 20.03
C ILE A 67 4.63 -16.09 18.55
N LEU A 68 5.27 -17.11 17.95
CA LEU A 68 5.52 -17.12 16.51
C LEU A 68 4.22 -17.08 15.70
N ALA A 69 3.19 -17.78 16.18
CA ALA A 69 1.87 -17.72 15.55
C ALA A 69 1.31 -16.29 15.58
N ALA A 70 1.37 -15.60 16.73
CA ALA A 70 0.94 -14.21 16.84
C ALA A 70 1.75 -13.28 15.91
N LEU A 71 3.07 -13.44 15.86
CA LEU A 71 3.93 -12.63 14.98
C LEU A 71 3.64 -12.86 13.49
N VAL A 72 3.38 -14.10 13.07
CA VAL A 72 2.95 -14.41 11.71
C VAL A 72 1.59 -13.78 11.42
N GLU A 73 0.65 -13.81 12.37
CA GLU A 73 -0.65 -13.17 12.21
C GLU A 73 -0.53 -11.64 12.16
N GLU A 74 0.36 -11.01 12.91
CA GLU A 74 0.63 -9.57 12.82
C GLU A 74 1.33 -9.20 11.49
N LEU A 75 2.27 -10.04 11.02
CA LEU A 75 2.87 -9.87 9.69
C LEU A 75 1.82 -10.02 8.58
N LYS A 76 0.91 -10.99 8.73
CA LYS A 76 -0.23 -11.16 7.84
C LYS A 76 -1.17 -9.97 7.93
N LYS A 77 -1.52 -9.43 9.09
CA LYS A 77 -2.37 -8.22 9.21
C LYS A 77 -1.72 -6.97 8.61
N THR A 78 -0.40 -6.88 8.70
CA THR A 78 0.36 -5.80 8.04
C THR A 78 0.53 -6.03 6.52
N GLY A 79 0.35 -7.26 6.03
CA GLY A 79 0.36 -7.63 4.60
C GLY A 79 -1.02 -7.95 3.98
N LEU A 80 -2.08 -8.04 4.79
CA LEU A 80 -3.47 -8.33 4.44
C LEU A 80 -4.27 -7.05 4.70
N GLN A 81 -4.24 -6.13 3.74
CA GLN A 81 -5.53 -5.66 3.28
C GLN A 81 -6.09 -6.78 2.39
N GLU A 82 -7.06 -7.49 2.97
CA GLU A 82 -8.31 -8.01 2.39
C GLU A 82 -8.30 -8.31 0.88
N ASP A 83 -8.68 -9.55 0.52
CA ASP A 83 -9.15 -10.07 -0.78
C ASP A 83 -8.88 -9.18 -2.01
N PRO A 84 -8.13 -9.61 -3.08
CA PRO A 84 -7.78 -8.74 -4.20
C PRO A 84 -9.00 -7.97 -4.74
N CYS A 85 -9.12 -6.71 -4.29
CA CYS A 85 -10.19 -5.81 -4.70
C CYS A 85 -9.89 -5.40 -6.12
N TYR A 86 -10.39 -6.19 -7.07
CA TYR A 86 -10.45 -5.78 -8.46
C TYR A 86 -11.31 -4.52 -8.57
N ALA A 87 -10.94 -3.63 -9.50
CA ALA A 87 -11.73 -2.42 -9.71
C ALA A 87 -13.11 -2.81 -10.25
N GLY A 88 -14.17 -2.44 -9.52
CA GLY A 88 -15.53 -2.47 -10.02
C GLY A 88 -15.82 -1.30 -10.97
N SER A 89 -17.06 -1.19 -11.44
CA SER A 89 -17.49 -0.14 -12.39
C SER A 89 -17.49 1.28 -11.81
N GLN A 90 -17.36 1.42 -10.48
CA GLN A 90 -17.33 2.70 -9.76
C GLN A 90 -15.96 2.97 -9.11
N ASP A 91 -15.00 2.05 -9.28
CA ASP A 91 -13.68 2.17 -8.66
C ASP A 91 -12.68 2.72 -9.66
N VAL A 92 -11.82 3.62 -9.19
CA VAL A 92 -10.64 4.04 -9.95
C VAL A 92 -9.69 2.84 -10.07
N ALA A 93 -9.34 2.50 -11.29
CA ALA A 93 -8.46 1.36 -11.56
C ALA A 93 -6.98 1.75 -11.46
N CYS A 94 -6.13 0.80 -11.08
CA CYS A 94 -4.69 0.99 -11.12
C CYS A 94 -4.18 0.99 -12.58
N ASP A 95 -3.30 1.95 -12.88
CA ASP A 95 -2.78 2.15 -14.24
C ASP A 95 -1.67 1.16 -14.64
N PHE A 96 -0.99 0.57 -13.65
CA PHE A 96 0.18 -0.30 -13.87
C PHE A 96 -0.15 -1.81 -13.90
N CYS A 97 -1.36 -2.19 -13.49
CA CYS A 97 -1.75 -3.60 -13.51
C CYS A 97 -1.83 -4.12 -14.95
N SER A 98 -1.11 -5.21 -15.21
CA SER A 98 -1.26 -5.97 -16.46
C SER A 98 -2.46 -6.90 -16.36
N GLY A 99 -3.35 -6.88 -17.36
CA GLY A 99 -4.56 -7.71 -17.38
C GLY A 99 -5.71 -7.11 -16.58
N ARG A 100 -6.33 -7.89 -15.67
CA ARG A 100 -7.44 -7.39 -14.84
C ARG A 100 -6.91 -6.37 -13.84
N LYS A 101 -7.45 -5.15 -13.90
CA LYS A 101 -6.99 -4.04 -13.06
C LYS A 101 -7.48 -4.15 -11.63
N MET A 102 -6.57 -3.88 -10.70
CA MET A 102 -6.86 -3.75 -9.27
C MET A 102 -7.46 -2.38 -8.96
N LYS A 103 -8.26 -2.29 -7.92
CA LYS A 103 -8.73 -1.01 -7.35
C LYS A 103 -7.52 -0.19 -6.91
N ALA A 104 -7.51 1.08 -7.30
CA ALA A 104 -6.51 2.02 -6.83
C ALA A 104 -6.74 2.33 -5.36
N LEU A 105 -5.65 2.40 -4.60
CA LEU A 105 -5.61 2.81 -3.21
C LEU A 105 -5.25 4.29 -3.09
N LYS A 106 -4.34 4.79 -3.95
CA LYS A 106 -3.92 6.20 -4.01
C LYS A 106 -3.63 6.65 -5.43
N SER A 107 -3.81 7.94 -5.68
CA SER A 107 -3.33 8.62 -6.88
C SER A 107 -2.17 9.54 -6.55
N CYS A 108 -1.22 9.70 -7.48
CA CYS A 108 -0.10 10.61 -7.33
C CYS A 108 -0.32 11.87 -8.16
N LEU A 109 -0.27 13.04 -7.52
CA LEU A 109 -0.40 14.33 -8.21
C LEU A 109 0.84 14.73 -9.01
N THR A 110 1.96 14.02 -8.82
CA THR A 110 3.20 14.24 -9.60
C THR A 110 3.28 13.31 -10.80
N CYS A 111 2.93 12.03 -10.62
CA CYS A 111 2.95 11.05 -11.72
C CYS A 111 1.66 11.08 -12.56
N LEU A 112 0.59 11.67 -12.04
CA LEU A 112 -0.74 11.75 -12.67
C LEU A 112 -1.34 10.39 -13.01
N VAL A 113 -1.12 9.43 -12.10
CA VAL A 113 -1.55 8.04 -12.22
C VAL A 113 -2.03 7.50 -10.87
N SER A 114 -2.82 6.43 -10.95
CA SER A 114 -3.46 5.74 -9.84
C SER A 114 -2.85 4.36 -9.60
N PHE A 115 -2.62 4.04 -8.34
CA PHE A 115 -1.87 2.86 -7.90
C PHE A 115 -2.72 2.01 -6.97
N CYS A 116 -2.75 0.69 -7.19
CA CYS A 116 -3.19 -0.27 -6.18
C CYS A 116 -2.13 -0.38 -5.07
N ASP A 117 -2.44 -1.13 -3.99
CA ASP A 117 -1.52 -1.30 -2.85
C ASP A 117 -0.11 -1.73 -3.28
N LEU A 118 0.00 -2.69 -4.21
CA LEU A 118 1.29 -3.17 -4.68
C LEU A 118 2.10 -2.07 -5.39
N HIS A 119 1.45 -1.33 -6.30
CA HIS A 119 2.12 -0.35 -7.15
C HIS A 119 2.34 1.00 -6.45
N VAL A 120 1.70 1.28 -5.32
CA VAL A 120 1.96 2.50 -4.53
C VAL A 120 3.19 2.35 -3.63
N ARG A 121 3.58 1.12 -3.25
CA ARG A 121 4.72 0.85 -2.35
C ARG A 121 6.02 1.59 -2.69
N PRO A 122 6.45 1.71 -3.96
CA PRO A 122 7.64 2.48 -4.29
C PRO A 122 7.58 3.94 -3.81
N HIS A 123 6.40 4.56 -3.76
CA HIS A 123 6.22 5.91 -3.23
C HIS A 123 6.48 6.01 -1.72
N TYR A 124 6.33 4.91 -0.99
CA TYR A 124 6.65 4.86 0.44
C TYR A 124 8.09 4.41 0.72
N GLN A 125 8.71 3.66 -0.20
CA GLN A 125 10.00 3.00 0.04
C GLN A 125 11.19 3.71 -0.62
N VAL A 126 10.98 4.36 -1.77
CA VAL A 126 12.05 5.04 -2.52
C VAL A 126 12.09 6.51 -2.09
N ALA A 127 13.22 6.95 -1.54
CA ALA A 127 13.38 8.31 -1.00
C ALA A 127 13.02 9.42 -2.00
N GLN A 128 13.32 9.22 -3.30
CA GLN A 128 12.99 10.21 -4.34
C GLN A 128 11.48 10.27 -4.64
N LEU A 129 10.72 9.20 -4.38
CA LEU A 129 9.29 9.13 -4.64
C LEU A 129 8.46 9.51 -3.41
N GLN A 130 9.02 9.44 -2.20
CA GLN A 130 8.33 9.89 -0.96
C GLN A 130 7.94 11.36 -0.98
N LYS A 131 8.61 12.20 -1.79
CA LYS A 131 8.25 13.61 -1.96
C LYS A 131 7.00 13.83 -2.83
N HIS A 132 6.53 12.81 -3.52
CA HIS A 132 5.33 12.91 -4.34
C HIS A 132 4.09 12.96 -3.46
N LYS A 133 3.16 13.88 -3.77
CA LYS A 133 1.91 14.00 -3.02
C LYS A 133 0.92 12.93 -3.48
N LEU A 134 0.64 11.99 -2.59
CA LEU A 134 -0.42 10.99 -2.76
C LEU A 134 -1.75 11.51 -2.19
N VAL A 135 -2.83 11.27 -2.93
CA VAL A 135 -4.21 11.62 -2.56
C VAL A 135 -5.13 10.42 -2.77
N ASP A 136 -6.37 10.54 -2.32
CA ASP A 136 -7.36 9.50 -2.61
C ASP A 136 -7.61 9.37 -4.12
N PRO A 137 -7.89 8.15 -4.61
CA PRO A 137 -8.09 7.91 -6.03
C PRO A 137 -9.21 8.76 -6.61
N SER A 138 -8.98 9.34 -7.78
CA SER A 138 -9.98 10.09 -8.52
C SER A 138 -9.86 9.79 -10.02
N GLU A 139 -11.00 9.56 -10.69
CA GLU A 139 -11.04 9.47 -12.16
C GLU A 139 -10.67 10.82 -12.82
N LYS A 140 -10.92 11.92 -12.10
CA LYS A 140 -10.70 13.29 -12.56
C LYS A 140 -9.29 13.82 -12.21
N LEU A 141 -8.32 12.92 -12.06
CA LEU A 141 -6.95 13.30 -11.70
C LEU A 141 -6.33 14.23 -12.75
N GLN A 142 -6.56 13.94 -14.04
CA GLN A 142 -6.05 14.77 -15.14
C GLN A 142 -6.71 16.16 -15.20
N GLU A 143 -7.97 16.28 -14.78
CA GLU A 143 -8.68 17.57 -14.70
C GLU A 143 -8.07 18.50 -13.63
N SER A 144 -7.20 17.99 -12.75
CA SER A 144 -6.51 18.78 -11.74
C SER A 144 -5.17 19.38 -12.20
N VAL A 145 -4.83 19.22 -13.48
CA VAL A 145 -3.57 19.64 -14.08
C VAL A 145 -3.84 20.62 -15.21
N CYS A 146 -3.04 21.68 -15.27
CA CYS A 146 -3.13 22.68 -16.32
C CYS A 146 -2.72 22.09 -17.67
N SER A 147 -3.61 22.13 -18.66
CA SER A 147 -3.38 21.65 -20.02
C SER A 147 -2.27 22.40 -20.78
N HIS A 148 -1.95 23.62 -20.35
CA HIS A 148 -0.92 24.45 -21.01
C HIS A 148 0.47 24.27 -20.39
N HIS A 149 0.52 23.90 -19.11
CA HIS A 149 1.75 23.96 -18.32
C HIS A 149 2.13 22.63 -17.66
N ASP A 150 1.27 21.61 -17.74
CA ASP A 150 1.41 20.30 -17.09
C ASP A 150 1.65 20.37 -15.57
N GLU A 151 1.24 21.49 -14.95
CA GLU A 151 1.39 21.75 -13.52
C GLU A 151 0.03 21.67 -12.80
N PRO A 152 -0.02 21.19 -11.55
CA PRO A 152 -1.25 21.09 -10.79
C PRO A 152 -1.92 22.46 -10.63
N MET A 153 -3.22 22.51 -10.90
CA MET A 153 -4.06 23.68 -10.71
C MET A 153 -4.27 23.94 -9.22
N LYS A 154 -3.50 24.88 -8.67
CA LYS A 154 -3.51 25.23 -7.24
C LYS A 154 -4.13 26.61 -6.97
N MET A 155 -4.45 27.34 -8.03
CA MET A 155 -5.00 28.69 -7.97
C MET A 155 -6.41 28.71 -8.59
N PHE A 156 -7.22 29.65 -8.15
CA PHE A 156 -8.55 29.93 -8.69
C PHE A 156 -8.59 31.37 -9.14
N CYS A 157 -8.96 31.61 -10.39
CA CYS A 157 -9.20 32.94 -10.92
C CYS A 157 -10.68 33.29 -10.73
N ARG A 158 -10.98 34.23 -9.84
CA ARG A 158 -12.34 34.72 -9.58
C ARG A 158 -12.89 35.51 -10.76
N THR A 159 -12.02 36.22 -11.49
CA THR A 159 -12.39 36.99 -12.68
C THR A 159 -12.96 36.09 -13.78
N ASP A 160 -12.34 34.93 -14.01
CA ASP A 160 -12.74 34.00 -15.09
C ASP A 160 -13.53 32.79 -14.57
N GLY A 161 -13.69 32.66 -13.24
CA GLY A 161 -14.42 31.57 -12.61
C GLY A 161 -13.79 30.18 -12.80
N GLN A 162 -12.47 30.09 -12.99
CA GLN A 162 -11.81 28.84 -13.35
C GLN A 162 -10.55 28.52 -12.54
N CYS A 163 -10.23 27.24 -12.49
CA CYS A 163 -9.02 26.71 -11.86
C CYS A 163 -7.81 26.84 -12.79
N ILE A 164 -6.70 27.34 -12.25
CA ILE A 164 -5.48 27.59 -13.02
C ILE A 164 -4.23 27.13 -12.24
N CYS A 165 -3.11 26.92 -12.94
CA CYS A 165 -1.81 26.72 -12.28
C CYS A 165 -1.15 28.06 -11.93
N TYR A 166 -0.04 28.01 -11.19
CA TYR A 166 0.72 29.22 -10.85
C TYR A 166 1.26 29.95 -12.08
N LEU A 167 1.65 29.23 -13.14
CA LEU A 167 2.18 29.86 -14.36
C LEU A 167 1.09 30.65 -15.10
N CYS A 168 -0.12 30.09 -15.21
CA CYS A 168 -1.29 30.81 -15.74
C CYS A 168 -1.54 32.12 -14.97
N SER A 169 -1.37 32.15 -13.64
CA SER A 169 -1.62 33.36 -12.83
C SER A 169 -0.69 34.52 -13.12
N VAL A 170 0.51 34.25 -13.65
CA VAL A 170 1.51 35.27 -13.98
C VAL A 170 1.62 35.56 -15.47
N ASP A 171 0.89 34.80 -16.30
CA ASP A 171 0.88 34.92 -17.76
C ASP A 171 -0.53 35.31 -18.26
N GLU A 172 -1.32 34.37 -18.76
CA GLU A 172 -2.66 34.63 -19.32
C GLU A 172 -3.63 35.30 -18.35
N HIS A 173 -3.54 34.99 -17.06
CA HIS A 173 -4.40 35.57 -16.01
C HIS A 173 -3.69 36.67 -15.22
N LYS A 174 -2.65 37.28 -15.80
CA LYS A 174 -1.89 38.34 -15.12
C LYS A 174 -2.78 39.55 -14.83
N GLY A 175 -2.88 39.88 -13.55
CA GLY A 175 -3.69 41.01 -13.08
C GLY A 175 -5.15 40.69 -12.83
N HIS A 176 -5.58 39.44 -13.01
CA HIS A 176 -6.89 38.98 -12.57
C HIS A 176 -6.90 38.75 -11.06
N ASP A 177 -8.10 38.71 -10.46
CA ASP A 177 -8.25 38.33 -9.06
C ASP A 177 -8.03 36.82 -8.93
N THR A 178 -6.83 36.44 -8.51
CA THR A 178 -6.42 35.06 -8.33
C THR A 178 -6.14 34.77 -6.86
N VAL A 179 -6.77 33.73 -6.33
CA VAL A 179 -6.58 33.24 -4.97
C VAL A 179 -6.14 31.78 -4.98
N SER A 180 -5.66 31.26 -3.85
CA SER A 180 -5.41 29.82 -3.75
C SER A 180 -6.73 29.05 -3.72
N VAL A 181 -6.75 27.83 -4.26
CA VAL A 181 -7.94 26.95 -4.20
C VAL A 181 -8.37 26.68 -2.75
N ALA A 182 -7.42 26.64 -1.81
CA ALA A 182 -7.73 26.46 -0.39
C ALA A 182 -8.49 27.67 0.18
N THR A 183 -8.05 28.89 -0.16
CA THR A 183 -8.69 30.14 0.26
C THR A 183 -10.09 30.26 -0.34
N GLU A 184 -10.26 29.95 -1.63
CA GLU A 184 -11.57 30.04 -2.29
C GLU A 184 -12.60 29.12 -1.63
N ARG A 185 -12.22 27.88 -1.31
CA ARG A 185 -13.10 26.95 -0.61
C ARG A 185 -13.55 27.45 0.76
N THR A 186 -12.65 28.09 1.51
CA THR A 186 -13.00 28.64 2.83
C THR A 186 -13.92 29.84 2.75
N ASP A 187 -13.89 30.60 1.65
CA ASP A 187 -14.78 31.74 1.45
C ASP A 187 -16.16 31.29 0.99
N MET A 188 -16.24 30.32 0.06
CA MET A 188 -17.53 29.73 -0.35
C MET A 188 -18.28 29.03 0.79
N GLN A 189 -17.58 28.41 1.75
CA GLN A 189 -18.25 27.77 2.90
C GLN A 189 -18.94 28.79 3.83
N LYS A 190 -18.67 30.09 3.69
CA LYS A 190 -19.31 31.16 4.46
C LYS A 190 -20.54 31.75 3.74
N GLU A 191 -20.70 31.47 2.44
CA GLU A 191 -21.76 31.99 1.58
C GLU A 191 -22.72 30.83 1.20
N PRO A 192 -23.94 30.76 1.77
CA PRO A 192 -24.81 29.59 1.64
C PRO A 192 -25.43 29.36 0.24
N ASP A 193 -25.21 30.27 -0.72
CA ASP A 193 -25.83 30.25 -2.05
C ASP A 193 -24.84 30.07 -3.24
N ALA A 194 -23.56 29.73 -2.98
CA ALA A 194 -22.54 29.61 -4.02
C ALA A 194 -22.44 28.19 -4.64
N GLU A 195 -22.45 28.09 -5.98
CA GLU A 195 -22.26 26.84 -6.73
C GLU A 195 -20.88 26.21 -6.45
N PRO A 196 -20.77 24.87 -6.29
CA PRO A 196 -19.53 24.20 -5.89
C PRO A 196 -18.38 24.46 -6.87
N SER A 197 -17.23 24.91 -6.33
CA SER A 197 -16.03 25.21 -7.12
C SER A 197 -15.50 23.94 -7.79
N GLN A 198 -15.27 24.03 -9.10
CA GLN A 198 -14.90 22.91 -9.98
C GLN A 198 -13.58 22.24 -9.59
N CYS A 199 -12.71 22.93 -8.83
CA CYS A 199 -11.50 22.34 -8.26
C CYS A 199 -11.87 21.40 -7.10
N THR A 200 -12.07 20.12 -7.39
CA THR A 200 -12.23 19.07 -6.37
C THR A 200 -10.93 18.30 -6.13
N ILE A 201 -9.83 19.00 -5.83
CA ILE A 201 -8.68 18.37 -5.17
C ILE A 201 -9.08 18.12 -3.70
N LYS A 202 -9.76 17.01 -3.39
CA LYS A 202 -9.98 16.60 -1.99
C LYS A 202 -8.60 16.38 -1.38
N SER A 203 -8.18 17.35 -0.57
CA SER A 203 -6.99 17.22 0.27
C SER A 203 -7.54 16.79 1.62
N VAL A 204 -7.32 15.54 2.00
CA VAL A 204 -7.48 15.10 3.39
C VAL A 204 -6.18 15.45 4.12
#